data_AF-A0A2Y9HYE4-F1
#
_entry.id   AF-A0A2Y9HYE4-F1
#
_cell.length_a   1.000
_cell.length_b   1.000
_cell.length_c   1.000
_cell.angle_alpha   90.00
_cell.angle_beta   90.00
_cell.angle_gamma   90.00
#
_symmetry.space_group_name_H-M   'P 1'
#
loop_
_entity.id
_entity.type
_entity.pdbx_description
1 polymer ?
#
loop_
_entity_poly.entity_id
_entity_poly.type
_entity_poly.pdbx_seq_one_letter_code
_entity_poly.pdbx_strand_id
1 'polypeptide(L)' 'HKTFRIKRFLAKKQKQNRPIPQWIRMKTGNKIRYNSRRRQWRRTKLGLYGITHHEMTHLTGTTYLIKLPEDHMFYLITL' A
#
# COMPACT_ATOMS: atom_id res chain seq x y z
N HIS A 1 -18.30 -4.92 -8.56
CA HIS A 1 -18.52 -3.81 -7.61
C HIS A 1 -17.29 -3.68 -6.67
N LYS A 2 -16.89 -2.47 -6.20
CA LYS A 2 -15.71 -2.27 -5.30
C LYS A 2 -16.15 -1.67 -3.97
N THR A 3 -15.51 -2.09 -2.86
CA THR A 3 -15.78 -1.54 -1.51
C THR A 3 -15.34 -0.08 -1.39
N PHE A 4 -15.90 0.64 -0.41
CA PHE A 4 -15.58 2.06 -0.18
C PHE A 4 -14.11 2.29 0.17
N ARG A 5 -13.51 1.40 0.98
CA ARG A 5 -12.09 1.48 1.36
C ARG A 5 -11.17 1.31 0.15
N ILE A 6 -11.46 0.38 -0.76
CA ILE A 6 -10.70 0.22 -2.01
C ILE A 6 -10.82 1.49 -2.86
N LYS A 7 -12.03 2.05 -3.02
CA LYS A 7 -12.23 3.32 -3.75
C LYS A 7 -11.40 4.46 -3.15
N ARG A 8 -11.40 4.60 -1.82
CA ARG A 8 -10.60 5.61 -1.09
C ARG A 8 -9.09 5.39 -1.28
N PHE A 9 -8.63 4.15 -1.24
CA PHE A 9 -7.22 3.81 -1.48
C PHE A 9 -6.79 4.17 -2.90
N LEU A 10 -7.58 3.79 -3.91
CA LEU A 10 -7.30 4.11 -5.31
C LEU A 10 -7.24 5.62 -5.53
N ALA A 11 -8.20 6.38 -4.97
CA ALA A 11 -8.21 7.84 -5.03
C ALA A 11 -6.95 8.44 -4.39
N LYS A 12 -6.51 7.94 -3.22
CA LYS A 12 -5.27 8.37 -2.55
C LYS A 12 -4.04 8.11 -3.43
N LYS A 13 -3.94 6.92 -4.03
CA LYS A 13 -2.82 6.56 -4.91
C LYS A 13 -2.80 7.40 -6.19
N GLN A 14 -3.97 7.76 -6.72
CA GLN A 14 -4.07 8.70 -7.84
C GLN A 14 -3.57 10.09 -7.46
N LYS A 15 -4.00 10.63 -6.31
CA LYS A 15 -3.57 11.95 -5.80
C LYS A 15 -2.05 12.03 -5.54
N GLN A 16 -1.46 10.94 -5.06
CA GLN A 16 0.00 10.86 -4.84
C GLN A 16 0.81 10.83 -6.15
N ASN A 17 0.23 10.37 -7.25
CA ASN A 17 0.91 10.15 -8.52
C ASN A 17 1.02 11.41 -9.40
N ARG A 18 1.25 12.58 -8.79
CA ARG A 18 1.32 13.88 -9.46
C ARG A 18 2.76 14.36 -9.65
N PRO A 19 3.04 15.20 -10.67
CA PRO A 19 4.34 15.87 -10.80
C PRO A 19 4.57 16.87 -9.66
N ILE A 20 5.82 17.28 -9.49
CA ILE A 20 6.19 18.31 -8.50
C ILE A 20 5.71 19.68 -9.02
N PRO A 21 5.00 20.47 -8.19
CA PRO A 21 4.63 21.84 -8.52
C PRO A 21 5.84 22.74 -8.78
N GLN A 22 5.72 23.67 -9.72
CA GLN A 22 6.82 24.51 -10.15
C GLN A 22 7.39 25.38 -9.01
N TRP A 23 6.54 25.98 -8.18
CA TRP A 23 6.99 26.82 -7.05
C TRP A 23 7.82 26.06 -6.02
N ILE A 24 7.65 24.74 -5.88
CA ILE A 24 8.51 23.91 -5.02
C ILE A 24 9.92 23.82 -5.60
N ARG A 25 10.05 23.71 -6.92
CA ARG A 25 11.36 23.68 -7.60
C ARG A 25 12.11 25.00 -7.45
N MET A 26 11.39 26.11 -7.29
CA MET A 26 11.96 27.45 -7.16
C MET A 26 12.36 27.79 -5.71
N LYS A 27 12.04 26.96 -4.72
CA LYS A 27 12.49 27.19 -3.34
C LYS A 27 14.01 27.09 -3.22
N THR A 28 14.62 28.12 -2.62
CA THR A 28 16.06 28.16 -2.33
C THR A 28 16.48 26.96 -1.47
N GLY A 29 17.64 26.36 -1.78
CA GLY A 29 18.15 25.19 -1.07
C GLY A 29 17.42 23.86 -1.36
N ASN A 30 16.39 23.86 -2.22
CA ASN A 30 15.67 22.63 -2.56
C ASN A 30 16.43 21.78 -3.59
N LYS A 31 16.81 20.56 -3.20
CA LYS A 31 17.49 19.59 -4.08
C LYS A 31 16.51 18.75 -4.92
N ILE A 32 15.22 18.80 -4.62
CA ILE A 32 14.21 17.94 -5.27
C ILE A 32 13.87 18.46 -6.67
N ARG A 33 14.19 17.69 -7.72
CA ARG A 33 13.91 18.05 -9.13
C ARG A 33 12.69 17.36 -9.73
N TYR A 34 12.45 16.10 -9.35
CA TYR A 34 11.33 15.29 -9.81
C TYR A 34 10.79 14.39 -8.69
N ASN A 35 9.57 13.87 -8.84
CA ASN A 35 8.96 12.96 -7.88
C ASN A 35 9.47 11.54 -8.13
N SER A 36 10.47 11.10 -7.38
CA SER A 36 11.06 9.76 -7.50
C SER A 36 10.08 8.63 -7.19
N ARG A 37 9.03 8.90 -6.42
CA ARG A 37 7.99 7.93 -6.05
C ARG A 37 6.80 7.93 -7.01
N ARG A 38 6.90 8.64 -8.14
CA ARG A 38 5.86 8.62 -9.17
C ARG A 38 5.77 7.22 -9.78
N ARG A 39 4.56 6.68 -9.85
CA ARG A 39 4.27 5.33 -10.34
C ARG A 39 3.78 5.37 -11.77
N GLN A 40 4.29 4.46 -12.60
CA GLN A 40 3.74 4.19 -13.93
C GLN A 40 2.88 2.92 -13.91
N TRP A 41 1.63 3.01 -14.37
CA TRP A 41 0.64 1.93 -14.21
C TRP A 41 0.93 0.66 -15.04
N ARG A 42 1.63 0.81 -16.17
CA ARG A 42 2.08 -0.33 -16.98
C ARG A 42 3.23 -1.08 -16.30
N ARG A 43 4.17 -0.36 -15.68
CA ARG A 43 5.39 -0.93 -15.08
C ARG A 43 5.21 -1.42 -13.65
N THR A 44 4.40 -0.74 -12.84
CA THR A 44 4.23 -1.07 -11.42
C THR A 44 2.76 -1.11 -11.04
N LYS A 45 2.29 -2.29 -10.60
CA LYS A 45 0.90 -2.54 -10.19
C LYS A 45 0.65 -2.10 -8.75
N LEU A 46 -0.62 -1.87 -8.42
CA LEU A 46 -1.04 -1.60 -7.04
C LEU A 46 -1.32 -2.93 -6.34
N GLY A 47 -0.66 -3.20 -5.22
CA GLY A 47 -0.93 -4.37 -4.40
C GLY A 47 -2.24 -4.19 -3.62
N LEU A 48 -3.36 -4.63 -4.18
CA LEU A 48 -4.69 -4.49 -3.58
C LEU A 48 -5.05 -5.65 -2.63
N TYR A 49 -4.32 -6.77 -2.69
CA TYR A 49 -4.63 -8.00 -1.97
C TYR A 49 -4.62 -7.84 -0.43
N GLY A 50 -3.65 -7.11 0.13
CA GLY A 50 -3.59 -6.88 1.58
C GLY A 50 -4.77 -6.06 2.13
N ILE A 51 -5.43 -5.26 1.28
CA ILE A 51 -6.59 -4.45 1.67
C ILE A 51 -7.85 -5.31 1.68
N THR A 52 -7.98 -6.25 0.74
CA THR A 52 -9.12 -7.17 0.66
C THR A 52 -9.06 -8.26 1.73
N HIS A 53 -7.87 -8.76 2.08
CA HIS A 53 -7.73 -9.77 3.15
C HIS A 53 -8.17 -9.24 4.52
N HIS A 54 -7.78 -8.01 4.90
CA HIS A 54 -8.23 -7.39 6.15
C HIS A 54 -9.75 -7.11 6.17
N GLU A 55 -10.41 -7.03 5.02
CA GLU A 55 -11.88 -6.91 4.96
C GLU A 55 -12.58 -8.27 5.18
N MET A 56 -11.93 -9.38 4.80
CA MET A 56 -12.46 -10.73 4.96
C MET A 56 -12.14 -11.37 6.32
N THR A 57 -11.09 -10.91 7.02
CA THR A 57 -10.68 -11.44 8.34
C THR A 57 -11.73 -11.26 9.43
N HIS A 58 -12.69 -10.34 9.27
CA HIS A 58 -13.81 -10.18 10.20
C HIS A 58 -14.98 -11.14 9.94
N LEU A 59 -14.92 -11.92 8.83
CA LEU A 59 -16.00 -12.81 8.38
C LEU A 59 -15.60 -14.30 8.36
N THR A 60 -14.31 -14.61 8.42
CA THR A 60 -13.78 -15.98 8.45
C THR A 60 -12.72 -16.06 9.55
N GLY A 61 -12.85 -17.02 10.47
CA GLY A 61 -11.89 -17.28 11.56
C GLY A 61 -10.45 -17.16 11.06
N THR A 62 -9.66 -16.35 11.76
CA THR A 62 -8.43 -15.79 11.20
C THR A 62 -7.30 -16.77 11.46
N THR A 63 -6.69 -17.32 10.42
CA THR A 63 -5.49 -18.14 10.55
C THR A 63 -4.26 -17.22 10.63
N TYR A 64 -3.62 -17.16 11.79
CA TYR A 64 -2.39 -16.41 11.99
C TYR A 64 -1.18 -17.32 11.72
N LEU A 65 -0.26 -16.83 10.88
CA LEU A 65 1.08 -17.41 10.74
C LEU A 65 1.97 -16.78 11.83
N ILE A 66 2.30 -17.54 12.86
CA ILE A 66 3.19 -17.11 13.93
C ILE A 66 4.54 -17.84 13.77
N LYS A 67 5.63 -17.06 13.78
CA LYS A 67 7.00 -17.55 13.90
C LYS A 67 7.37 -17.46 15.39
N LEU A 68 7.48 -18.61 16.06
CA LEU A 68 7.94 -18.61 17.45
C LEU A 68 9.48 -18.43 17.45
N PRO A 69 10.04 -17.66 18.41
CA PRO A 69 11.47 -17.31 18.39
C PRO A 69 12.42 -18.51 18.48
N GLU A 70 11.95 -19.59 19.10
CA GLU A 70 12.76 -20.77 19.45
C GLU A 70 12.88 -21.79 18.30
N ASP A 71 12.09 -21.65 17.22
CA ASP A 71 12.03 -22.66 16.17
C ASP A 71 12.01 -22.07 14.74
N HIS A 72 12.59 -22.83 13.81
CA HIS A 72 12.58 -22.48 12.38
C HIS A 72 11.23 -22.72 11.69
N MET A 73 10.28 -23.38 12.37
CA MET A 73 8.97 -23.75 11.83
C MET A 73 7.93 -22.62 11.96
N PHE A 74 7.03 -22.54 10.99
CA PHE A 74 5.89 -21.61 11.02
C PHE A 74 4.63 -22.38 11.40
N TYR A 75 3.88 -21.88 12.37
CA TYR A 75 2.66 -22.52 12.86
C TYR A 75 1.43 -21.75 12.39
N LEU A 76 0.41 -22.50 11.94
CA LEU A 76 -0.92 -21.97 11.61
C LEU A 76 -1.82 -22.11 12.84
N ILE A 77 -2.22 -20.99 13.42
CA ILE A 77 -3.17 -20.96 14.54
C ILE A 77 -4.49 -20.36 14.03
N THR A 78 -5.57 -21.12 14.14
CA THR A 78 -6.92 -20.68 13.79
C THR A 78 -7.64 -20.23 15.07
N LEU A 79 -8.08 -18.97 15.12
CA LEU A 79 -8.98 -18.42 16.14
C LEU A 79 -10.36 -18.13 15.56
#